data_AF-A0A7W4CX86-F1
#
_entry.id   AF-A0A7W4CX86-F1
#
_cell.length_a   1.000
_cell.length_b   1.000
_cell.length_c   1.000
_cell.angle_alpha   90.00
_cell.angle_beta   90.00
_cell.angle_gamma   90.00
#
_symmetry.space_group_name_H-M   'P 1'
#
loop_
_entity.id
_entity.type
_entity.pdbx_description
1 polymer ?
#
loop_
_entity_poly.entity_id
_entity_poly.type
_entity_poly.pdbx_seq_one_letter_code
_entity_poly.pdbx_strand_id
1 'polypeptide(L)' 'MATLDEGRTVVTLTEDKGVQRCAIYPEALLDHSCNVAGRNLTQAEWSTALPDLPYAQTCPGR' A
#
# COMPACT_ATOMS: atom_id res chain seq x y z
N MET A 1 20.76 2.02 -1.67
CA MET A 1 19.51 1.80 -0.90
C MET A 1 19.91 1.49 0.53
N ALA A 2 19.22 2.08 1.50
CA ALA A 2 19.45 1.84 2.93
C ALA A 2 18.10 1.61 3.62
N THR A 3 18.14 1.05 4.83
CA THR A 3 16.97 0.92 5.70
C THR A 3 17.14 1.75 6.97
N LEU A 4 16.04 2.30 7.48
CA LEU A 4 15.96 3.02 8.76
C LEU A 4 14.87 2.38 9.64
N ASP A 5 14.77 2.83 10.90
CA ASP A 5 13.69 2.48 11.82
C ASP A 5 13.46 0.97 11.91
N GLU A 6 14.54 0.21 12.10
CA GLU A 6 14.52 -1.26 12.16
C GLU A 6 13.92 -1.92 10.90
N GLY A 7 14.14 -1.30 9.73
CA GLY A 7 13.63 -1.80 8.46
C GLY A 7 12.22 -1.36 8.11
N ARG A 8 11.59 -0.47 8.91
CA ARG A 8 10.27 0.08 8.59
C ARG A 8 10.29 1.15 7.49
N THR A 9 11.48 1.66 7.17
CA THR A 9 11.67 2.67 6.12
C THR A 9 12.78 2.24 5.16
N VAL A 10 12.52 2.29 3.86
CA VAL A 10 13.54 2.16 2.80
C VAL A 10 13.89 3.54 2.28
N VAL A 11 15.18 3.82 2.19
CA VAL A 11 15.72 5.04 1.59
C VAL A 11 16.38 4.70 0.27
N THR A 12 15.87 5.31 -0.80
CA THR A 12 16.47 5.25 -2.14
C THR A 12 17.03 6.61 -2.52
N LEU A 13 18.08 6.60 -3.33
CA LEU A 13 18.63 7.78 -3.97
C LEU A 13 18.55 7.51 -5.48
N THR A 14 17.85 8.37 -6.21
CA THR A 14 17.79 8.32 -7.67
C THR A 14 18.24 9.65 -8.25
N GLU A 15 18.79 9.63 -9.47
CA GLU A 15 19.29 10.84 -10.12
C GLU A 15 18.18 11.86 -10.40
N ASP A 16 16.98 11.39 -10.70
CA ASP A 16 15.82 12.19 -11.10
C ASP A 16 15.02 12.76 -9.90
N LYS A 17 14.94 12.01 -8.79
CA LYS A 17 14.07 12.34 -7.64
C LYS A 17 14.84 12.59 -6.34
N GLY A 18 16.16 12.49 -6.37
CA GLY A 18 16.99 12.65 -5.18
C GLY A 18 16.69 11.57 -4.13
N VAL A 19 16.75 11.97 -2.85
CA VAL A 19 16.50 11.05 -1.72
C VAL A 19 15.00 10.84 -1.53
N GLN A 20 14.56 9.60 -1.64
CA GLN A 20 13.19 9.18 -1.38
C GLN A 20 13.15 8.30 -0.12
N ARG A 21 12.16 8.54 0.73
CA ARG A 21 11.88 7.74 1.92
C ARG A 21 10.55 7.04 1.75
N CYS A 22 10.57 5.72 1.75
CA CYS A 22 9.41 4.87 1.59
C CYS A 22 9.13 4.15 2.91
N ALA A 23 8.05 4.52 3.59
CA ALA A 23 7.54 3.74 4.71
C ALA A 23 7.01 2.40 4.18
N ILE A 24 7.55 1.29 4.66
CA ILE A 24 7.23 -0.08 4.21
C ILE A 24 6.60 -0.94 5.30
N TYR A 25 6.21 -0.34 6.44
CA TYR A 25 5.43 -1.04 7.45
C TYR A 25 3.97 -1.23 7.01
N PRO A 26 3.27 -2.27 7.47
CA PRO A 26 1.97 -2.67 6.93
C PRO A 26 0.92 -1.55 6.89
N GLU A 27 0.81 -0.75 7.96
CA GLU A 27 -0.18 0.33 8.04
C GLU A 27 0.06 1.42 7.00
N ALA A 28 1.33 1.78 6.72
CA ALA A 28 1.66 2.76 5.69
C ALA A 28 1.41 2.22 4.27
N LEU A 29 1.71 0.94 4.04
CA LEU A 29 1.45 0.32 2.74
C LEU A 29 -0.05 0.21 2.45
N LEU A 30 -0.86 -0.12 3.47
CA LEU A 30 -2.32 -0.12 3.36
C LEU A 30 -2.86 1.28 3.05
N ASP A 31 -2.45 2.30 3.80
CA ASP A 31 -2.88 3.69 3.55
C ASP A 31 -2.49 4.16 2.15
N HIS A 32 -1.24 3.93 1.75
CA HIS A 32 -0.78 4.27 0.40
C HIS A 32 -1.59 3.56 -0.69
N SER A 33 -1.87 2.26 -0.52
CA SER A 33 -2.66 1.48 -1.47
C SER A 33 -4.08 2.03 -1.59
N CYS A 34 -4.70 2.41 -0.48
CA CYS A 34 -6.01 3.06 -0.48
C CYS A 34 -5.99 4.45 -1.11
N ASN A 35 -4.88 5.19 -0.94
CA ASN A 35 -4.69 6.48 -1.57
C ASN A 35 -4.61 6.37 -3.11
N VAL A 36 -3.96 5.32 -3.61
CA VAL A 36 -3.82 5.03 -5.05
C VAL A 36 -5.13 4.48 -5.64
N ALA A 37 -5.77 3.52 -4.98
CA ALA A 37 -6.98 2.88 -5.47
C ALA A 37 -8.20 3.83 -5.44
N GLY A 38 -8.26 4.72 -4.45
CA GLY A 38 -9.28 5.76 -4.34
C GLY A 38 -10.70 5.27 -4.02
N ARG A 39 -10.92 3.97 -3.84
CA ARG A 39 -12.23 3.39 -3.46
C ARG A 39 -12.08 1.97 -2.92
N ASN A 40 -13.18 1.44 -2.38
CA ASN A 40 -13.33 0.02 -2.11
C ASN A 40 -13.42 -0.79 -3.41
N LEU A 41 -12.89 -2.02 -3.40
CA LEU A 41 -13.22 -3.00 -4.44
C LEU A 41 -14.72 -3.30 -4.43
N THR A 42 -15.30 -3.52 -5.60
CA THR A 42 -16.67 -4.03 -5.69
C THR A 42 -16.71 -5.52 -5.36
N GLN A 43 -17.90 -6.06 -5.08
CA GLN A 43 -18.09 -7.50 -4.86
C GLN A 43 -17.54 -8.34 -6.02
N ALA A 44 -17.75 -7.90 -7.27
CA ALA A 44 -17.31 -8.62 -8.46
C ALA A 44 -15.79 -8.59 -8.64
N GLU A 45 -15.16 -7.44 -8.36
CA GLU A 45 -13.70 -7.32 -8.38
C GLU A 45 -13.06 -8.15 -7.27
N TRP A 46 -13.65 -8.12 -6.07
CA TRP A 46 -13.21 -8.93 -4.94
C TRP A 46 -13.30 -10.42 -5.26
N SER A 47 -14.44 -10.91 -5.77
CA SER A 47 -14.58 -12.32 -6.12
C SER A 47 -13.61 -12.76 -7.22
N THR A 48 -13.15 -11.83 -8.05
CA THR A 48 -12.15 -12.11 -9.08
C THR A 48 -10.74 -12.19 -8.49
N ALA A 49 -10.39 -11.26 -7.59
CA ALA A 49 -9.04 -11.17 -7.02
C ALA A 49 -8.82 -12.12 -5.83
N LEU A 50 -9.87 -12.39 -5.05
CA LEU A 50 -9.86 -13.11 -3.78
C LEU A 50 -11.06 -14.08 -3.70
N PRO A 51 -11.14 -15.08 -4.60
CA PRO A 51 -12.32 -15.93 -4.75
C PRO A 51 -12.64 -16.76 -3.49
N ASP A 52 -11.63 -17.12 -2.71
CA ASP A 52 -11.79 -17.98 -1.52
C ASP A 52 -12.08 -17.20 -0.23
N LEU A 53 -12.16 -15.87 -0.30
CA LEU A 53 -12.37 -15.01 0.87
C LEU A 53 -13.74 -14.33 0.83
N PRO A 54 -14.45 -14.25 1.97
CA PRO A 54 -15.66 -13.45 2.06
C PRO A 54 -15.32 -11.98 1.82
N TYR A 55 -16.25 -11.26 1.19
CA TYR A 55 -16.06 -9.84 0.90
C TYR A 55 -15.83 -9.03 2.17
N ALA A 56 -14.83 -8.15 2.12
CA ALA A 56 -14.57 -7.14 3.14
C ALA A 56 -14.27 -5.78 2.49
N GLN A 57 -14.53 -4.70 3.22
CA GLN A 57 -14.13 -3.36 2.76
C GLN A 57 -12.60 -3.26 2.74
N THR A 58 -12.03 -2.86 1.61
CA THR A 58 -10.57 -2.71 1.44
C THR A 58 -10.06 -1.40 2.02
N CYS A 59 -10.84 -0.32 1.87
CA CYS A 59 -10.49 1.05 2.24
C CYS A 59 -11.64 1.71 3.01
N PRO A 60 -11.86 1.33 4.29
CA PRO A 60 -12.92 1.91 5.09
C PRO A 60 -12.67 3.40 5.33
N GLY A 61 -13.69 4.24 5.07
CA GLY A 61 -13.61 5.69 5.24
C GLY A 61 -13.12 6.48 4.02
N ARG A 62 -12.95 5.82 2.86
CA ARG A 62 -12.73 6.45 1.55
C ARG A 62 -13.91 6.24 0.61
#